data_AF-A0A4S4CDT5-F1
#
_entry.id   AF-A0A4S4CDT5-F1
#
_cell.length_a   1.000
_cell.length_b   1.000
_cell.length_c   1.000
_cell.angle_alpha   90.00
_cell.angle_beta   90.00
_cell.angle_gamma   90.00
#
_symmetry.space_group_name_H-M   'P 1'
#
loop_
_entity.id
_entity.type
_entity.pdbx_description
1 polymer ?
#
loop_
_entity_poly.entity_id
_entity_poly.type
_entity_poly.pdbx_seq_one_letter_code
_entity_poly.pdbx_strand_id
1 'polypeptide(L)'
;MSDRTPSITLRGAWKGRPGEPERTFHGTVTDSAHPQVAAGHACRVTFEHSGQRVTGAGDHGTYVLHLTGRQDETVRLVLTRFTSQASASTHLHDEALDDDWYAVPARP
;
A
#
# COMPACT_ATOMS: atom_id res chain seq x y z
N MET A 1 -7.35 23.39 -11.83
CA MET A 1 -7.82 22.20 -11.11
C MET A 1 -6.62 21.55 -10.48
N SER A 2 -6.46 21.63 -9.16
CA SER A 2 -5.35 20.95 -8.48
C SER A 2 -5.59 19.46 -8.59
N ASP A 3 -4.76 18.80 -9.38
CA ASP A 3 -4.72 17.36 -9.60
C ASP A 3 -4.27 16.68 -8.30
N ARG A 4 -5.19 16.57 -7.34
CA ARG A 4 -4.98 15.82 -6.11
C ARG A 4 -4.81 14.36 -6.54
N THR A 5 -3.59 13.86 -6.45
CA THR A 5 -3.34 12.43 -6.63
C THR A 5 -4.30 11.66 -5.73
N PRO A 6 -5.12 10.75 -6.28
CA PRO A 6 -6.10 10.04 -5.49
C PRO A 6 -5.38 9.30 -4.36
N SER A 7 -5.90 9.40 -3.14
CA SER A 7 -5.32 8.74 -1.98
C SER A 7 -6.24 7.67 -1.43
N ILE A 8 -5.64 6.65 -0.83
CA ILE A 8 -6.35 5.53 -0.23
C ILE A 8 -5.80 5.36 1.19
N THR A 9 -6.69 5.36 2.18
CA THR A 9 -6.35 5.06 3.58
C THR A 9 -6.69 3.61 3.85
N LEU A 10 -5.71 2.86 4.34
CA LEU A 10 -5.82 1.45 4.67
C LEU A 10 -5.60 1.29 6.17
N ARG A 11 -6.39 0.44 6.82
CA ARG A 11 -6.11 0.02 8.19
C ARG A 11 -5.66 -1.42 8.21
N GLY A 12 -4.50 -1.70 8.77
CA GLY A 12 -3.94 -3.04 8.79
C GLY A 12 -2.49 -3.07 9.27
N ALA A 13 -1.86 -4.22 9.08
CA ALA A 13 -0.51 -4.48 9.54
C ALA A 13 0.28 -5.30 8.51
N TRP A 14 1.59 -5.19 8.58
CA TRP A 14 2.45 -6.11 7.87
C TRP A 14 2.51 -7.48 8.54
N LYS A 15 2.57 -8.52 7.71
CA LYS A 15 2.79 -9.92 8.08
C LYS A 15 4.10 -10.40 7.44
N GLY A 16 4.95 -11.03 8.24
CA GLY A 16 6.34 -11.36 7.89
C GLY A 16 7.34 -10.41 8.54
N ARG A 17 8.63 -10.75 8.50
CA ARG A 17 9.68 -9.97 9.16
C ARG A 17 10.08 -8.75 8.32
N PRO A 18 10.43 -7.62 8.96
CA PRO A 18 11.02 -6.49 8.25
C PRO A 18 12.21 -6.93 7.39
N GLY A 19 12.24 -6.51 6.12
CA GLY A 19 13.29 -6.86 5.16
C GLY A 19 13.06 -8.17 4.38
N GLU A 20 12.02 -8.95 4.69
CA GLU A 20 11.64 -10.10 3.87
C GLU A 20 10.91 -9.62 2.59
N PRO A 21 11.34 -10.05 1.39
CA PRO A 21 10.71 -9.64 0.14
C PRO A 21 9.29 -10.19 -0.03
N GLU A 22 8.98 -11.29 0.66
CA GLU A 22 7.64 -11.92 0.67
C GLU A 22 6.69 -11.31 1.70
N ARG A 23 7.14 -10.28 2.43
CA ARG A 23 6.30 -9.63 3.45
C ARG A 23 5.07 -9.00 2.80
N THR A 24 3.92 -9.19 3.42
CA THR A 24 2.63 -8.72 2.90
C THR A 24 1.91 -7.86 3.92
N PHE A 25 1.41 -6.71 3.51
CA PHE A 25 0.50 -5.92 4.31
C PHE A 25 -0.91 -6.45 4.12
N HIS A 26 -1.64 -6.68 5.21
CA HIS A 26 -3.02 -7.13 5.16
C HIS A 26 -3.88 -6.12 5.90
N GLY A 27 -4.97 -5.68 5.28
CA GLY A 27 -5.83 -4.68 5.89
C GLY A 27 -7.17 -4.50 5.17
N THR A 28 -7.84 -3.41 5.50
CA THR A 28 -9.11 -2.99 4.88
C THR A 28 -9.02 -1.53 4.49
N VAL A 29 -9.61 -1.15 3.36
CA VAL A 29 -9.77 0.26 2.98
C VAL A 29 -10.72 0.95 3.96
N THR A 30 -10.26 1.99 4.63
CA THR A 30 -11.09 2.80 5.54
C THR A 30 -11.61 4.06 4.88
N ASP A 31 -10.84 4.64 3.95
CA ASP A 31 -11.24 5.80 3.16
C ASP A 31 -10.55 5.79 1.79
N SER A 32 -11.20 6.37 0.77
CA SER A 32 -10.60 6.45 -0.56
C SER A 32 -11.17 7.59 -1.40
N ALA A 33 -10.27 8.30 -2.08
CA ALA A 33 -10.59 9.24 -3.15
C ALA A 33 -10.45 8.61 -4.56
N HIS A 34 -10.16 7.31 -4.66
CA HIS A 34 -9.98 6.63 -5.95
C HIS A 34 -11.32 6.05 -6.44
N PRO A 35 -11.75 6.31 -7.69
CA PRO A 35 -13.10 6.00 -8.16
C PRO A 35 -13.46 4.50 -8.16
N GLN A 36 -12.46 3.63 -8.27
CA GLN A 36 -12.62 2.17 -8.28
C GLN A 36 -12.39 1.50 -6.92
N VAL A 37 -12.12 2.28 -5.87
CA VAL A 37 -11.79 1.76 -4.55
C VAL A 37 -12.77 2.29 -3.53
N ALA A 38 -13.64 1.42 -3.02
CA ALA A 38 -14.56 1.77 -1.94
C ALA A 38 -14.00 1.38 -0.57
N ALA A 39 -14.44 2.08 0.47
CA ALA A 39 -14.22 1.67 1.86
C ALA A 39 -14.87 0.31 2.14
N GLY A 40 -14.23 -0.46 3.03
CA GLY A 40 -14.63 -1.83 3.39
C GLY A 40 -14.06 -2.93 2.49
N HIS A 41 -13.32 -2.60 1.42
CA HIS A 41 -12.61 -3.62 0.65
C HIS A 41 -11.45 -4.20 1.45
N ALA A 42 -11.38 -5.53 1.50
CA ALA A 42 -10.18 -6.21 1.94
C ALA A 42 -9.03 -5.90 0.98
N CYS A 43 -7.85 -5.67 1.53
CA CYS A 43 -6.69 -5.29 0.76
C CYS A 43 -5.44 -6.05 1.19
N ARG A 44 -4.54 -6.23 0.22
CA ARG A 44 -3.19 -6.74 0.43
C ARG A 44 -2.19 -5.86 -0.30
N VAL A 45 -1.15 -5.39 0.38
CA VAL A 45 -0.02 -4.73 -0.30
C VAL A 45 1.17 -5.67 -0.32
N THR A 46 1.79 -5.82 -1.49
CA THR A 46 3.00 -6.60 -1.70
C THR A 46 4.10 -5.70 -2.26
N PHE A 47 5.35 -6.00 -1.96
CA PHE A 47 6.49 -5.35 -2.60
C PHE A 47 6.96 -6.21 -3.77
N GLU A 48 6.77 -5.72 -4.99
CA GLU A 48 7.22 -6.42 -6.19
C GLU A 48 8.55 -5.86 -6.67
N HIS A 49 9.59 -6.69 -6.68
CA HIS A 49 10.88 -6.34 -7.27
C HIS A 49 10.76 -6.31 -8.79
N SER A 50 11.36 -5.30 -9.44
CA SER A 50 11.27 -5.08 -10.88
C SER A 50 11.94 -6.16 -11.75
N GLY A 51 12.61 -7.16 -11.15
CA GLY A 51 13.26 -8.29 -11.86
C GLY A 51 14.40 -7.89 -12.82
N GLN A 52 14.63 -6.60 -13.01
CA GLN A 52 15.65 -6.04 -13.88
C GLN A 52 16.92 -5.77 -13.07
N ARG A 53 18.09 -5.87 -13.72
CA ARG A 53 19.36 -5.40 -13.16
C ARG A 53 19.25 -3.89 -12.95
N VAL A 54 18.96 -3.49 -11.72
CA VAL A 54 18.89 -2.09 -11.30
C VAL A 54 20.30 -1.51 -11.20
N THR A 55 20.55 -0.43 -11.93
CA THR A 55 21.86 0.22 -12.03
C THR A 55 22.11 1.28 -10.96
N GLY A 56 21.09 1.60 -10.14
CA GLY A 56 21.18 2.57 -9.05
C GLY A 56 20.51 2.08 -7.77
N ALA A 57 21.04 2.52 -6.62
CA ALA A 57 20.55 2.23 -5.26
C ALA A 57 19.17 2.83 -4.92
N GLY A 58 18.39 3.23 -5.93
CA GLY A 58 17.08 3.87 -5.80
C GLY A 58 15.95 3.11 -6.48
N ASP A 59 16.24 2.14 -7.36
CA ASP A 59 15.21 1.39 -8.10
C ASP A 59 14.75 0.15 -7.31
N HIS A 60 14.44 0.36 -6.04
CA HIS A 60 13.99 -0.68 -5.14
C HIS A 60 12.48 -0.91 -5.32
N GLY A 61 12.13 -1.80 -6.25
CA GLY A 61 10.78 -2.39 -6.39
C GLY A 61 9.61 -1.41 -6.45
N THR A 62 8.40 -1.92 -6.38
CA THR A 62 7.19 -1.09 -6.27
C THR A 62 6.20 -1.76 -5.34
N TYR A 63 5.46 -0.96 -4.57
CA TYR A 63 4.36 -1.48 -3.79
C TYR A 63 3.15 -1.67 -4.69
N VAL A 64 2.49 -2.81 -4.58
CA VAL A 64 1.31 -3.15 -5.35
C VAL A 64 0.18 -3.43 -4.39
N LEU A 65 -0.89 -2.64 -4.51
CA LEU A 65 -2.13 -2.82 -3.78
C LEU A 65 -3.04 -3.76 -4.57
N HIS A 66 -3.43 -4.85 -3.94
CA HIS A 66 -4.44 -5.79 -4.40
C HIS A 66 -5.69 -5.60 -3.56
N LEU A 67 -6.82 -5.33 -4.19
CA LEU A 67 -8.11 -5.16 -3.55
C LEU A 67 -9.03 -6.29 -3.97
N THR A 68 -9.71 -6.90 -3.00
CA THR A 68 -10.75 -7.88 -3.29
C THR A 68 -12.11 -7.21 -3.08
N GLY A 69 -12.80 -7.00 -4.20
CA GLY A 69 -14.13 -6.43 -4.31
C GLY A 69 -15.21 -7.25 -3.61
N ARG A 70 -16.39 -6.65 -3.38
CA ARG A 70 -17.59 -7.39 -2.92
C ARG A 70 -18.11 -8.44 -3.94
N GLN A 71 -17.64 -8.38 -5.18
CA GLN A 71 -18.03 -9.27 -6.27
C GLN A 71 -16.83 -10.10 -6.80
N ASP A 72 -15.83 -10.37 -5.96
CA ASP A 72 -14.57 -11.03 -6.33
C ASP A 72 -13.74 -10.30 -7.41
N GLU A 73 -14.13 -9.07 -7.78
CA GLU A 73 -13.31 -8.22 -8.63
C GLU A 73 -11.99 -7.91 -7.94
N THR A 74 -10.88 -8.32 -8.56
CA THR A 74 -9.54 -8.02 -8.05
C THR A 74 -8.99 -6.79 -8.76
N VAL A 75 -8.90 -5.66 -8.04
CA VAL A 75 -8.28 -4.44 -8.55
C VAL A 75 -6.83 -4.41 -8.12
N ARG A 76 -5.91 -4.23 -9.08
CA ARG A 76 -4.48 -4.13 -8.85
C ARG A 76 -3.99 -2.71 -9.17
N LEU A 77 -3.43 -2.03 -8.18
CA LEU A 77 -2.89 -0.68 -8.32
C LEU A 77 -1.41 -0.66 -7.94
N VAL A 78 -0.57 -0.17 -8.85
CA VAL A 78 0.82 0.16 -8.53
C VAL A 78 0.82 1.43 -7.69
N LEU A 79 1.59 1.45 -6.60
CA LEU A 79 1.67 2.58 -5.67
C LEU A 79 2.98 3.33 -5.87
N THR A 80 2.88 4.66 -5.90
CA THR A 80 4.05 5.56 -5.85
C THR A 80 4.47 5.84 -4.42
N ARG A 81 3.55 5.70 -3.45
CA ARG A 81 3.83 5.89 -2.02
C ARG A 81 2.96 4.96 -1.19
N PHE A 82 3.58 4.35 -0.18
CA PHE A 82 2.90 3.59 0.87
C PHE A 82 3.62 3.83 2.21
N THR A 83 2.94 4.35 3.22
CA THR A 83 3.57 4.75 4.50
C THR A 83 2.57 4.75 5.65
N SER A 84 2.99 4.39 6.86
CA SER A 84 2.16 4.49 8.08
C SER A 84 1.93 5.96 8.46
N GLN A 85 0.74 6.27 8.95
CA GLN A 85 0.41 7.58 9.52
C GLN A 85 1.07 7.80 10.89
N ALA A 86 1.27 6.74 11.70
CA ALA A 86 1.95 6.85 12.99
C ALA A 86 3.44 7.20 12.87
N SER A 87 4.07 6.94 11.72
CA SER A 87 5.48 7.32 11.45
C SER A 87 5.78 8.82 11.62
N ALA A 88 4.76 9.68 11.64
CA ALA A 88 4.90 11.11 11.91
C ALA A 88 5.16 11.42 13.40
N SER A 89 4.94 10.45 14.30
CA SER A 89 5.15 10.58 15.74
C SER A 89 6.33 9.72 16.19
N THR A 90 7.23 10.32 16.96
CA THR A 90 8.62 9.90 17.24
C THR A 90 8.76 8.70 18.18
N HIS A 91 8.17 7.55 17.87
CA HIS A 91 8.42 6.30 18.62
C HIS A 91 8.51 5.10 17.67
N LEU A 92 9.35 4.12 18.00
CA LEU A 92 9.49 2.83 17.30
C LEU A 92 8.14 2.37 16.71
N HIS A 93 7.98 2.47 15.39
CA HIS A 93 6.77 2.03 14.73
C HIS A 93 6.83 0.50 14.60
N ASP A 94 6.05 -0.21 15.42
CA ASP A 94 5.86 -1.64 15.27
C ASP A 94 4.86 -1.91 14.14
N GLU A 95 5.41 -2.15 12.96
CA GLU A 95 4.66 -2.43 11.73
C GLU A 95 3.86 -3.75 11.78
N ALA A 96 4.01 -4.56 12.83
CA ALA A 96 3.21 -5.78 13.05
C ALA A 96 1.84 -5.49 13.70
N LEU A 97 1.64 -4.28 14.23
CA LEU A 97 0.37 -3.83 14.81
C LEU A 97 -0.51 -3.17 13.75
N ASP A 98 -1.83 -3.31 13.92
CA ASP A 98 -2.79 -2.64 13.05
C ASP A 98 -2.71 -1.12 13.22
N ASP A 99 -2.42 -0.43 12.13
CA ASP A 99 -2.30 1.03 12.07
C ASP A 99 -2.96 1.57 10.80
N ASP A 100 -3.11 2.89 10.72
CA ASP A 100 -3.58 3.57 9.53
C ASP A 100 -2.40 3.87 8.59
N TRP A 101 -2.55 3.48 7.33
CA TRP A 101 -1.55 3.59 6.28
C TRP A 101 -2.10 4.40 5.12
N TYR A 102 -1.23 5.23 4.55
CA TYR A 102 -1.54 6.09 3.42
C TYR A 102 -0.92 5.53 2.16
N ALA A 103 -1.75 5.24 1.17
CA ALA A 103 -1.37 4.75 -0.15
C ALA A 103 -1.72 5.77 -1.24
N VAL A 104 -0.80 5.94 -2.19
CA VAL A 104 -0.98 6.79 -3.37
C VAL A 104 -0.74 5.94 -4.62
N PRO A 105 -1.78 5.63 -5.40
CA PRO A 105 -1.63 4.96 -6.68
C PRO A 105 -0.77 5.78 -7.64
N ALA A 106 -0.02 5.07 -8.48
CA ALA A 106 0.56 5.65 -9.68
C ALA A 106 -0.56 6.17 -10.58
N ARG A 107 -0.26 7.21 -11.35
CA ARG A 107 -1.17 7.65 -12.41
C ARG A 107 -1.29 6.52 -13.45
N PRO A 108 -2.49 6.27 -13.98
CA PRO A 108 -2.67 5.34 -15.10
C PRO A 108 -1.93 5.80 -16.35
#